data_AF-A0A7W1BF80-F1
#
_entry.id   AF-A0A7W1BF80-F1
#
_cell.length_a   1.000
_cell.length_b   1.000
_cell.length_c   1.000
_cell.angle_alpha   90.00
_cell.angle_beta   90.00
_cell.angle_gamma   90.00
#
_symmetry.space_group_name_H-M   'P 1'
#
loop_
_entity.id
_entity.type
_entity.pdbx_description
1 polymer ?
#
loop_
_entity_poly.entity_id
_entity_poly.type
_entity_poly.pdbx_seq_one_letter_code
_entity_poly.pdbx_strand_id
1 'polypeptide(L)' 'MESKFTLEHHNGQYTVQRSQDRWYITLGPKAITSLEGVEGENEAALQARIRGWLDDHPQMPDSPDIVFGGG' A
#
# COMPACT_ATOMS: atom_id res chain seq x y z
N MET A 1 -9.22 -5.72 -13.22
CA MET A 1 -7.82 -6.16 -13.33
C MET A 1 -7.19 -5.93 -11.97
N GLU A 2 -6.73 -6.99 -11.32
CA GLU A 2 -6.01 -6.87 -10.06
C GLU A 2 -4.56 -6.48 -10.38
N SER A 3 -4.11 -5.35 -9.86
CA SER A 3 -2.73 -4.87 -10.04
C SER A 3 -1.99 -5.09 -8.73
N LYS A 4 -0.88 -5.82 -8.77
CA LYS A 4 -0.06 -6.11 -7.59
C LYS A 4 1.41 -5.89 -7.93
N PHE A 5 2.11 -5.13 -7.11
CA PHE A 5 3.56 -4.93 -7.23
C PHE A 5 4.21 -4.83 -5.85
N THR A 6 5.51 -5.07 -5.82
CA THR A 6 6.32 -4.99 -4.61
C THR A 6 7.11 -3.70 -4.62
N LEU A 7 7.15 -3.01 -3.49
CA LEU A 7 7.87 -1.77 -3.29
C LEU A 7 8.90 -1.95 -2.17
N GLU A 8 10.17 -1.90 -2.52
CA GLU A 8 11.26 -1.87 -1.56
C GLU A 8 11.46 -0.45 -1.04
N HIS A 9 11.50 -0.33 0.28
CA HIS A 9 11.74 0.91 1.00
C HIS A 9 12.76 0.65 2.11
N HIS A 10 13.38 1.69 2.65
CA HIS A 10 14.42 1.54 3.67
C HIS A 10 13.92 0.82 4.94
N ASN A 11 12.62 0.89 5.22
CA ASN A 11 11.93 0.22 6.33
C ASN A 11 11.52 -1.23 6.05
N GLY A 12 11.72 -1.73 4.84
CA GLY A 12 11.40 -3.10 4.45
C GLY A 12 10.73 -3.23 3.09
N GLN A 13 10.27 -4.45 2.80
CA GLN A 13 9.58 -4.77 1.56
C GLN A 13 8.06 -4.69 1.75
N TYR A 14 7.42 -3.80 1.00
CA TYR A 14 5.98 -3.59 1.02
C TYR A 14 5.35 -4.24 -0.22
N THR A 15 4.17 -4.82 -0.06
CA THR A 15 3.36 -5.28 -1.18
C THR A 15 2.20 -4.32 -1.38
N VAL A 16 2.03 -3.85 -2.61
CA VAL A 16 0.94 -2.97 -2.99
C VAL A 16 -0.01 -3.76 -3.86
N GLN A 17 -1.28 -3.80 -3.46
CA GLN A 17 -2.33 -4.51 -4.19
C GLN A 17 -3.52 -3.58 -4.43
N ARG A 18 -4.01 -3.55 -5.67
CA ARG A 18 -5.25 -2.88 -6.04
C ARG A 18 -6.42 -3.82 -5.81
N SER A 19 -7.38 -3.39 -5.00
CA SER A 19 -8.70 -4.01 -4.96
C SER A 19 -9.74 -2.92 -5.22
N GLN A 20 -10.50 -3.09 -6.32
CA GLN A 20 -11.43 -2.08 -6.84
C GLN A 20 -10.72 -0.72 -7.08
N ASP A 21 -11.20 0.33 -6.43
CA ASP A 21 -10.69 1.71 -6.52
C ASP A 21 -9.75 2.07 -5.35
N ARG A 22 -9.23 1.06 -4.64
CA ARG A 22 -8.31 1.27 -3.51
C ARG A 22 -7.02 0.49 -3.70
N TRP A 23 -5.92 1.11 -3.30
CA TRP A 23 -4.61 0.52 -3.19
C TRP A 23 -4.32 0.21 -1.73
N TYR A 24 -4.04 -1.05 -1.44
CA TYR A 24 -3.68 -1.50 -0.11
C TYR A 24 -2.18 -1.74 -0.05
N ILE A 25 -1.53 -1.14 0.94
CA ILE A 25 -0.12 -1.35 1.20
C ILE A 25 -0.01 -2.30 2.39
N THR A 26 0.65 -3.42 2.16
CA THR A 26 0.89 -4.45 3.18
C THR A 26 2.37 -4.58 3.47
N LEU A 27 2.68 -4.88 4.74
CA LEU A 27 3.99 -5.33 5.16
C LEU A 27 3.84 -6.79 5.63
N GLY A 28 4.35 -7.72 4.84
CA GLY A 28 4.07 -9.16 5.04
C GLY A 28 2.56 -9.46 4.93
N PRO A 29 1.95 -10.16 5.91
CA PRO A 29 0.54 -10.53 5.87
C PRO A 29 -0.44 -9.41 6.29
N LYS A 30 0.06 -8.27 6.81
CA LYS A 30 -0.79 -7.21 7.37
C LYS A 30 -0.89 -6.01 6.43
N ALA A 31 -2.11 -5.54 6.17
CA ALA A 31 -2.33 -4.23 5.57
C ALA A 31 -2.09 -3.15 6.62
N ILE A 32 -1.18 -2.23 6.30
CA ILE A 32 -0.83 -1.10 7.19
C ILE A 32 -1.62 0.16 6.83
N THR A 33 -2.05 0.28 5.57
CA THR A 33 -2.86 1.39 5.08
C THR A 33 -3.58 1.07 3.77
N SER A 34 -4.51 1.95 3.40
CA SER A 34 -5.13 1.96 2.07
C SER A 34 -5.20 3.38 1.52
N LEU A 35 -4.86 3.54 0.25
CA LEU A 35 -4.95 4.79 -0.50
C LEU A 35 -6.06 4.68 -1.54
N GLU A 36 -6.78 5.77 -1.74
CA GLU A 36 -7.73 5.87 -2.85
C GLU A 36 -6.98 5.92 -4.18
N GLY A 37 -7.46 5.14 -5.14
CA GLY A 37 -6.99 5.17 -6.51
C GLY A 37 -7.33 6.50 -7.15
N VAL A 38 -6.35 7.07 -7.83
CA VAL A 38 -6.52 8.31 -8.59
C VAL A 38 -6.69 7.96 -10.06
N GLU A 39 -7.73 8.49 -10.69
CA GLU A 39 -7.99 8.26 -12.11
C GLU A 39 -6.87 8.87 -12.97
N GLY A 40 -6.32 8.08 -13.90
CA GLY A 40 -5.20 8.49 -14.74
C GLY A 40 -3.83 8.50 -14.04
N GLU A 41 -3.74 8.05 -12.79
CA GLU A 41 -2.46 7.88 -12.10
C GLU A 41 -1.66 6.73 -12.73
N ASN A 42 -0.44 7.05 -13.18
CA ASN A 42 0.49 6.05 -13.68
C ASN A 42 1.22 5.35 -12.54
N GLU A 43 1.72 4.14 -12.79
CA GLU A 43 2.43 3.33 -11.79
C GLU A 43 3.58 4.08 -11.11
N ALA A 44 4.36 4.86 -11.86
CA ALA A 44 5.46 5.66 -11.29
C ALA A 44 4.98 6.75 -10.32
N ALA A 45 3.84 7.38 -10.61
CA ALA A 45 3.25 8.40 -9.73
C ALA A 45 2.69 7.76 -8.45
N LEU A 46 2.03 6.62 -8.58
CA LEU A 46 1.55 5.81 -7.46
C LEU A 46 2.72 5.37 -6.55
N GLN A 47 3.80 4.84 -7.13
CA GLN A 47 5.00 4.44 -6.37
C GLN A 47 5.62 5.62 -5.61
N ALA A 48 5.74 6.79 -6.24
CA ALA A 48 6.25 7.99 -5.60
C ALA A 48 5.36 8.45 -4.44
N ARG A 49 4.03 8.41 -4.62
CA ARG A 49 3.05 8.75 -3.58
C ARG A 49 3.11 7.79 -2.39
N ILE A 50 3.18 6.48 -2.66
CA ILE A 50 3.31 5.46 -1.61
C ILE A 50 4.63 5.63 -0.85
N ARG A 51 5.75 5.89 -1.55
CA ARG A 51 7.03 6.19 -0.89
C ARG A 51 6.97 7.42 -0.02
N GLY A 52 6.38 8.52 -0.51
CA GLY A 52 6.21 9.74 0.28
C GLY A 52 5.38 9.50 1.53
N TRP A 53 4.31 8.69 1.43
CA TRP A 53 3.52 8.29 2.59
C TRP A 53 4.32 7.44 3.58
N LEU A 54 5.12 6.48 3.08
CA LEU A 54 5.99 5.64 3.93
C LEU A 54 7.11 6.45 4.61
N ASP A 55 7.57 7.54 4.01
CA ASP A 55 8.58 8.44 4.55
C ASP A 55 8.01 9.37 5.63
N ASP A 56 6.80 9.90 5.41
CA ASP A 56 6.06 10.73 6.38
C ASP A 56 5.57 9.94 7.60
N HIS A 57 5.35 8.63 7.42
CA HIS A 57 4.94 7.70 8.47
C HIS A 57 6.02 6.63 8.75
N PRO A 58 7.19 7.02 9.29
CA PRO A 58 8.26 6.08 9.62
C PRO A 58 7.89 5.19 10.81
N GLN A 59 7.05 5.73 11.70
CA GLN A 59 6.36 4.97 12.73
C GLN A 59 5.18 4.33 12.01
N MET A 60 5.34 3.05 11.63
CA MET A 60 4.20 2.29 11.11
C MET A 60 3.04 2.54 12.06
N PRO A 61 1.90 3.07 11.58
CA PRO A 61 0.76 3.18 12.45
C PRO A 61 0.54 1.78 13.00
N ASP A 62 0.36 1.67 14.31
CA ASP A 62 -0.16 0.48 14.99
C ASP A 62 -1.64 0.30 14.55
N SER A 63 -1.85 0.32 13.23
CA SER A 63 -3.13 0.40 12.57
C SER A 63 -3.86 -0.88 12.93
N PRO A 64 -5.12 -0.76 13.37
CA PRO A 64 -5.91 -1.91 13.76
C PRO A 64 -5.90 -2.90 12.60
N ASP A 65 -5.53 -4.15 12.92
CA ASP A 65 -5.41 -5.29 12.01
C ASP A 65 -6.46 -5.20 10.88
N ILE A 66 -6.06 -4.72 9.69
CA ILE A 66 -6.90 -4.82 8.50
C ILE A 66 -6.76 -6.27 8.06
N VAL A 67 -7.52 -7.14 8.74
CA VAL A 67 -7.70 -8.53 8.32
C VAL A 67 -8.49 -8.49 7.03
N PHE A 68 -7.85 -8.80 5.91
CA PHE A 68 -8.58 -9.24 4.72
C PHE A 68 -9.21 -10.58 5.05
N GLY A 69 -10.43 -10.53 5.59
CA GLY A 69 -11.21 -11.72 5.92
C GLY A 69 -11.45 -12.55 4.68
N GLY A 70 -10.83 -13.73 4.64
CA GLY A 70 -11.27 -14.83 3.81
C GLY A 70 -12.45 -15.52 4.50
N GLY A 71 -13.57 -15.60 3.80
CA GLY A 71 -14.79 -16.32 4.17
C GLY A 71 -15.71 -16.40 2.97
#